data_AF-A0A1X7M7Q0-F1
#
_entry.id   AF-A0A1X7M7Q0-F1
#
_cell.length_a   1.000
_cell.length_b   1.000
_cell.length_c   1.000
_cell.angle_alpha   90.00
_cell.angle_beta   90.00
_cell.angle_gamma   90.00
#
_symmetry.space_group_name_H-M   'P 1'
#
loop_
_entity.id
_entity.type
_entity.pdbx_description
1 polymer ?
#
loop_
_entity_poly.entity_id
_entity_poly.type
_entity_poly.pdbx_seq_one_letter_code
_entity_poly.pdbx_strand_id
1 'polypeptide(L)'
;MFAFFNFCFAHWSAERTPLANADEATQFDRFRKDLTILAGFYEQTMRLNGDIRTEAKSLAYANMDADEFERCYKSMINAAIKHVFAGTKDQQILNQLQSYF
;
A
#
# COMPACT_ATOMS: atom_id res chain seq x y z
N MET A 1 9.26 -3.27 -5.18
CA MET A 1 8.30 -3.06 -4.05
C MET A 1 8.62 -1.87 -3.13
N PHE A 2 9.79 -1.80 -2.48
CA PHE A 2 10.09 -0.67 -1.57
C PHE A 2 10.03 0.69 -2.29
N ALA A 3 10.62 0.79 -3.49
CA ALA A 3 10.56 1.98 -4.33
C ALA A 3 9.12 2.38 -4.72
N PHE A 4 8.26 1.40 -5.02
CA PHE A 4 6.83 1.63 -5.26
C PHE A 4 6.14 2.27 -4.05
N PHE A 5 6.37 1.73 -2.85
CA PHE A 5 5.78 2.30 -1.63
C PHE A 5 6.29 3.71 -1.36
N ASN A 6 7.58 3.99 -1.55
CA ASN A 6 8.14 5.33 -1.40
C ASN A 6 7.50 6.33 -2.36
N PHE A 7 7.34 5.95 -3.63
CA PHE A 7 6.69 6.80 -4.62
C PHE A 7 5.25 7.13 -4.25
N CYS A 8 4.46 6.11 -3.88
CA CYS A 8 3.09 6.30 -3.44
C CYS A 8 3.01 7.13 -2.15
N PHE A 9 3.92 6.90 -1.19
CA PHE A 9 3.98 7.65 0.06
C PHE A 9 4.30 9.12 -0.18
N ALA A 10 5.28 9.43 -1.03
CA ALA A 10 5.65 10.80 -1.36
C ALA A 10 4.49 11.58 -1.98
N HIS A 11 3.69 10.93 -2.83
CA HIS A 11 2.50 11.57 -3.41
C HIS A 11 1.40 11.77 -2.36
N TRP A 12 1.12 10.75 -1.56
CA TRP A 12 0.12 10.79 -0.51
C TRP A 12 0.44 11.81 0.61
N SER A 13 1.71 11.92 0.98
CA SER A 13 2.17 12.82 2.05
C SER A 13 2.30 14.26 1.56
N ALA A 14 2.63 14.49 0.28
CA ALA A 14 2.65 15.84 -0.29
C ALA A 14 1.29 16.55 -0.19
N GLU A 15 0.19 15.80 -0.26
CA GLU A 15 -1.18 16.32 -0.13
C GLU A 15 -1.66 16.46 1.33
N ARG A 16 -0.88 16.00 2.31
CA ARG A 16 -1.28 15.96 3.73
C ARG A 16 -0.24 16.67 4.58
N THR A 17 -0.63 17.74 5.26
CA THR A 17 0.23 18.44 6.22
C THR A 17 0.80 17.43 7.21
N PRO A 18 2.14 17.25 7.30
CA PRO A 18 2.72 16.34 8.27
C PRO A 18 2.27 16.79 9.66
N LEU A 19 1.79 15.85 10.46
CA LEU A 19 1.73 16.03 11.92
C LEU A 19 3.10 16.58 12.34
N ALA A 20 3.13 17.78 12.91
CA ALA A 20 4.37 18.52 13.17
C ALA A 20 5.43 17.75 14.00
N ASN A 21 5.01 16.65 14.65
CA ASN A 21 5.84 15.78 15.50
C ASN A 21 5.81 14.30 15.07
N ALA A 22 5.31 13.96 13.87
CA ALA A 22 5.26 12.56 13.44
C ALA A 22 6.57 12.15 12.77
N ASP A 23 7.17 11.07 13.29
CA ASP A 23 8.31 10.40 12.68
C ASP A 23 7.94 9.83 11.30
N GLU A 24 8.71 10.22 10.28
CA GLU A 24 8.47 9.85 8.88
C GLU A 24 8.53 8.32 8.68
N ALA A 25 9.45 7.63 9.37
CA ALA A 25 9.58 6.18 9.27
C ALA A 25 8.32 5.47 9.80
N THR A 26 7.79 5.94 10.93
CA THR A 26 6.54 5.45 11.50
C THR A 26 5.35 5.70 10.57
N GLN A 27 5.27 6.88 9.95
CA GLN A 27 4.23 7.20 8.97
C GLN A 27 4.32 6.35 7.71
N PHE A 28 5.54 6.12 7.22
CA PHE A 28 5.79 5.25 6.08
C PHE A 28 5.38 3.80 6.38
N ASP A 29 5.75 3.24 7.52
CA ASP A 29 5.33 1.88 7.88
C ASP A 29 3.82 1.77 8.05
N ARG A 30 3.17 2.79 8.63
CA ARG A 30 1.71 2.83 8.74
C ARG A 30 1.06 2.90 7.37
N PHE A 31 1.51 3.79 6.50
CA PHE A 31 1.04 3.93 5.13
C PHE A 31 1.18 2.62 4.35
N ARG A 32 2.34 1.97 4.45
CA ARG A 32 2.62 0.69 3.80
C ARG A 32 1.60 -0.37 4.22
N LYS A 33 1.34 -0.49 5.52
CA LYS A 33 0.34 -1.43 6.06
C LYS A 33 -1.07 -1.11 5.56
N ASP A 34 -1.45 0.15 5.57
CA ASP A 34 -2.78 0.59 5.12
C ASP A 34 -2.99 0.31 3.62
N LEU A 35 -2.00 0.60 2.78
CA LEU A 35 -2.08 0.30 1.35
C LEU A 35 -2.15 -1.21 1.08
N THR A 36 -1.40 -2.02 1.84
CA THR A 36 -1.48 -3.49 1.78
C THR A 36 -2.88 -4.02 2.14
N ILE A 37 -3.52 -3.45 3.17
CA ILE A 37 -4.91 -3.78 3.54
C ILE A 37 -5.86 -3.40 2.41
N LEU A 38 -5.73 -2.20 1.84
CA LEU A 38 -6.57 -1.71 0.74
C LEU A 38 -6.42 -2.55 -0.53
N ALA A 39 -5.26 -3.16 -0.75
CA ALA A 39 -5.02 -4.11 -1.83
C ALA A 39 -5.62 -5.50 -1.57
N GLY A 40 -6.27 -5.72 -0.43
CA GLY A 40 -6.94 -6.98 -0.07
C GLY A 40 -6.05 -7.97 0.69
N PHE A 41 -4.83 -7.58 1.04
CA PHE A 41 -3.87 -8.44 1.75
C PHE A 41 -3.94 -8.19 3.25
N TYR A 42 -5.05 -8.58 3.87
CA TYR A 42 -5.24 -8.44 5.30
C TYR A 42 -5.81 -9.70 5.94
N GLU A 43 -5.71 -9.75 7.25
CA GLU A 43 -6.42 -10.71 8.09
C GLU A 43 -7.26 -9.96 9.12
N GLN A 44 -8.41 -10.53 9.45
CA GLN A 44 -9.27 -10.00 10.50
C GLN A 44 -9.25 -10.97 11.66
N THR A 45 -8.90 -10.47 12.83
CA THR A 45 -8.94 -11.22 14.08
C THR A 45 -9.99 -10.62 14.99
N MET A 46 -10.67 -11.46 15.76
CA MET A 46 -11.60 -11.02 16.79
C MET A 46 -10.86 -10.91 18.12
N ARG A 47 -10.93 -9.74 18.74
CA ARG A 47 -10.37 -9.51 20.07
C ARG A 47 -11.24 -10.17 21.14
N LEU A 48 -10.67 -10.34 22.33
CA LEU A 48 -11.38 -10.90 23.49
C LEU A 48 -12.61 -10.07 23.90
N ASN A 49 -12.64 -8.78 23.57
CA ASN A 49 -13.77 -7.89 23.82
C ASN A 49 -14.81 -7.88 22.69
N GLY A 50 -14.65 -8.71 21.65
CA GLY A 50 -15.54 -8.80 20.50
C GLY A 50 -15.23 -7.83 19.34
N ASP A 51 -14.26 -6.94 19.49
CA ASP A 51 -13.90 -6.00 18.42
C ASP A 51 -13.14 -6.71 17.27
N ILE A 52 -13.46 -6.32 16.03
CA ILE A 52 -12.74 -6.79 14.85
C ILE A 52 -11.47 -5.94 14.66
N ARG A 53 -10.32 -6.60 14.54
CA ARG A 53 -9.05 -5.98 14.24
C ARG A 53 -8.56 -6.43 12.87
N THR A 54 -8.32 -5.47 11.98
CA THR A 54 -7.73 -5.72 10.65
C THR A 54 -6.23 -5.49 10.70
N GLU A 55 -5.46 -6.50 10.33
CA GLU A 55 -3.99 -6.42 10.24
C GLU A 55 -3.52 -6.71 8.81
N ALA A 56 -2.53 -5.94 8.37
CA ALA A 56 -1.91 -6.14 7.07
C ALA A 56 -1.10 -7.44 7.08
N LYS A 57 -1.30 -8.29 6.08
CA LYS A 57 -0.46 -9.49 5.92
C LYS A 57 0.96 -9.06 5.57
N SER A 58 1.95 -9.76 6.14
CA SER A 58 3.32 -9.65 5.66
C SER A 58 3.42 -10.30 4.29
N LEU A 59 3.76 -9.52 3.27
CA LEU A 59 3.89 -10.01 1.90
C LEU A 59 5.28 -10.66 1.74
N ALA A 60 5.32 -11.99 1.83
CA ALA A 60 6.52 -12.79 1.64
C ALA A 60 6.79 -13.02 0.15
N TYR A 61 7.11 -11.95 -0.58
CA TYR A 61 7.30 -11.98 -2.04
C TYR A 61 8.32 -13.02 -2.52
N ALA A 62 9.35 -13.30 -1.71
CA ALA A 62 10.39 -14.29 -2.05
C ALA A 62 9.85 -15.73 -2.15
N ASN A 63 8.67 -15.99 -1.59
CA ASN A 63 8.06 -17.32 -1.56
C ASN A 63 6.83 -17.45 -2.46
N MET A 64 6.48 -16.40 -3.21
CA MET A 64 5.34 -16.42 -4.14
C MET A 64 5.76 -17.02 -5.48
N ASP A 65 4.85 -17.77 -6.11
CA ASP A 65 5.03 -18.14 -7.51
C ASP A 65 4.80 -16.94 -8.45
N ALA A 66 5.15 -17.08 -9.72
CA ALA A 66 5.07 -15.98 -10.69
C ALA A 66 3.64 -15.45 -10.86
N ASP A 67 2.63 -16.32 -10.85
CA ASP A 67 1.24 -15.93 -11.07
C ASP A 67 0.67 -15.24 -9.81
N GLU A 68 1.02 -15.72 -8.63
CA GLU A 68 0.66 -15.11 -7.33
C GLU A 68 1.27 -13.73 -7.19
N PHE A 69 2.53 -13.60 -7.59
CA PHE A 69 3.25 -12.34 -7.60
C PHE A 69 2.61 -11.32 -8.55
N GLU A 70 2.28 -11.72 -9.78
CA GLU A 70 1.61 -10.85 -10.76
C GLU A 70 0.24 -10.36 -10.21
N ARG A 71 -0.54 -11.28 -9.64
CA ARG A 71 -1.82 -10.92 -8.99
C ARG A 71 -1.62 -9.95 -7.84
N CYS A 72 -0.61 -10.17 -7.00
CA CYS A 72 -0.29 -9.29 -5.89
C CYS A 72 -0.01 -7.87 -6.37
N TYR A 73 0.81 -7.73 -7.40
CA TYR A 73 1.20 -6.44 -7.94
C TYR A 73 0.07 -5.70 -8.63
N LYS A 74 -0.74 -6.41 -9.42
CA LYS A 74 -1.94 -5.83 -10.00
C LYS A 74 -2.87 -5.26 -8.93
N SER A 75 -3.08 -5.99 -7.84
CA SER A 75 -3.88 -5.52 -6.70
C SER A 75 -3.26 -4.31 -6.00
N MET A 76 -1.94 -4.29 -5.80
CA MET A 76 -1.23 -3.15 -5.19
C MET A 76 -1.31 -1.88 -6.06
N ILE A 77 -1.08 -1.98 -7.37
CA ILE A 77 -1.18 -0.86 -8.31
C ILE A 77 -2.62 -0.31 -8.31
N ASN A 78 -3.63 -1.18 -8.40
CA ASN A 78 -5.03 -0.77 -8.39
C ASN A 78 -5.41 -0.05 -7.09
N ALA A 79 -4.94 -0.56 -5.95
CA ALA A 79 -5.16 0.09 -4.65
C ALA A 79 -4.51 1.47 -4.60
N ALA A 80 -3.27 1.61 -5.09
CA ALA A 80 -2.59 2.90 -5.16
C ALA A 80 -3.34 3.89 -6.07
N ILE A 81 -3.71 3.49 -7.28
CA ILE A 81 -4.49 4.34 -8.20
C ILE A 81 -5.75 4.85 -7.51
N LYS A 82 -6.51 3.96 -6.86
CA LYS A 82 -7.79 4.30 -6.24
C LYS A 82 -7.65 5.17 -4.99
N HIS A 83 -6.67 4.89 -4.12
CA HIS A 83 -6.63 5.45 -2.77
C HIS A 83 -5.52 6.49 -2.55
N VAL A 84 -4.50 6.50 -3.41
CA VAL A 84 -3.39 7.47 -3.36
C VAL A 84 -3.54 8.52 -4.46
N PHE A 85 -3.88 8.10 -5.68
CA PHE A 85 -3.95 8.99 -6.84
C PHE A 85 -5.38 9.33 -7.27
N ALA A 86 -6.36 9.18 -6.35
CA ALA A 86 -7.77 9.53 -6.55
C ALA A 86 -8.41 9.02 -7.87
N GLY A 87 -8.00 7.83 -8.34
CA GLY A 87 -8.48 7.24 -9.59
C GLY A 87 -7.90 7.89 -10.85
N THR A 88 -6.66 8.40 -10.77
CA THR A 88 -5.98 9.05 -11.91
C THR A 88 -6.00 8.21 -13.18
N LYS A 89 -6.08 8.91 -14.32
CA LYS A 89 -5.92 8.35 -15.67
C LYS A 89 -4.66 8.85 -16.37
N ASP A 90 -3.81 9.58 -15.65
CA ASP A 90 -2.57 10.09 -16.19
C ASP A 90 -1.63 8.92 -16.54
N GLN A 91 -1.35 8.78 -17.84
CA GLN A 91 -0.48 7.73 -18.36
C GLN A 91 0.95 7.81 -17.83
N GLN A 92 1.47 8.99 -17.46
CA GLN A 92 2.79 9.09 -16.87
C GLN A 92 2.83 8.42 -15.50
N ILE A 93 1.83 8.68 -14.65
CA ILE A 93 1.71 8.04 -13.33
C ILE A 93 1.47 6.54 -13.49
N LEU A 94 0.57 6.12 -14.39
CA LEU A 94 0.27 4.71 -14.60
C LEU A 94 1.50 3.92 -15.09
N ASN A 95 2.23 4.47 -16.06
CA ASN A 95 3.46 3.85 -16.56
C ASN A 95 4.53 3.82 -15.46
N GLN A 96 4.65 4.87 -14.66
CA GLN A 96 5.58 4.91 -13.53
C GLN A 96 5.24 3.82 -12.50
N LEU A 97 3.97 3.65 -12.14
CA LEU A 97 3.52 2.61 -11.20
C LEU A 97 3.84 1.20 -11.71
N GLN A 98 3.66 0.96 -13.01
CA GLN A 98 3.99 -0.31 -13.66
C GLN A 98 5.50 -0.55 -13.68
N SER A 99 6.33 0.48 -13.87
CA SER A 99 7.79 0.36 -14.01
C SER A 99 8.53 -0.11 -12.75
N TYR A 100 7.87 -0.10 -11.57
CA TYR A 100 8.48 -0.56 -10.32
C TYR A 100 8.53 -2.10 -10.17
N PHE A 101 8.03 -2.81 -11.17
CA PHE A 101 7.89 -4.27 -11.22
C PHE A 101 8.37 -4.77 -12.58
#